data_AF-A0A521WDD9-F1
#
_entry.id   AF-A0A521WDD9-F1
#
_cell.length_a   1.000
_cell.length_b   1.000
_cell.length_c   1.000
_cell.angle_alpha   90.00
_cell.angle_beta   90.00
_cell.angle_gamma   90.00
#
_symmetry.space_group_name_H-M   'P 1'
#
loop_
_entity.id
_entity.type
_entity.pdbx_description
1 polymer ?
#
loop_
_entity_poly.entity_id
_entity_poly.type
_entity_poly.pdbx_seq_one_letter_code
_entity_poly.pdbx_strand_id
1 'polypeptide(L)'
;MSTTVTVEREGPVAVLVIDHPPVNAMALPVRKALLAAIEEGEADPAVRAIVVHGNGRNFIAGADIRELDEPVRLLPLGEMLVRLEACTKPVIAAMHGATLGGGAEVALACHYRAAAPNLSFGLPEIT
;
A
#
# COMPACT_ATOMS: atom_id res chain seq x y z
N MET A 1 19.39 -5.79 4.59
CA MET A 1 18.31 -5.57 3.62
C MET A 1 17.31 -4.65 4.29
N SER A 2 17.03 -3.47 3.72
CA SER A 2 16.07 -2.54 4.34
C SER A 2 14.66 -3.08 4.10
N THR A 3 13.92 -3.34 5.18
CA THR A 3 12.52 -3.78 5.10
C THR A 3 11.67 -2.61 4.63
N THR A 4 10.98 -2.74 3.49
CA THR A 4 10.17 -1.66 2.91
C THR A 4 8.74 -1.59 3.45
N VAL A 5 8.28 -2.65 4.11
CA VAL A 5 6.99 -2.68 4.82
C VAL A 5 7.18 -3.41 6.16
N THR A 6 6.92 -2.73 7.26
CA THR A 6 6.91 -3.34 8.60
C THR A 6 5.48 -3.60 9.05
N VAL A 7 5.31 -4.59 9.94
CA VAL A 7 4.02 -4.93 10.55
C VAL A 7 4.06 -4.57 12.02
N GLU A 8 3.26 -3.60 12.41
CA GLU A 8 3.01 -3.23 13.80
C GLU A 8 1.67 -3.80 14.28
N ARG A 9 1.49 -3.91 15.60
CA ARG A 9 0.29 -4.49 16.20
C ARG A 9 -0.34 -3.53 17.21
N GLU A 10 -1.61 -3.21 16.97
CA GLU A 10 -2.45 -2.41 17.85
C GLU A 10 -3.65 -3.26 18.27
N GLY A 11 -3.46 -4.08 19.32
CA GLY A 11 -4.43 -5.08 19.73
C GLY A 11 -4.77 -6.04 18.58
N PRO A 12 -6.05 -6.15 18.16
CA PRO A 12 -6.46 -7.03 17.06
C PRO A 12 -6.23 -6.43 15.65
N VAL A 13 -5.53 -5.30 15.54
CA VAL A 13 -5.27 -4.62 14.27
C VAL A 13 -3.81 -4.79 13.86
N ALA A 14 -3.57 -5.24 12.64
CA ALA A 14 -2.24 -5.22 12.01
C ALA A 14 -2.06 -3.91 11.25
N VAL A 15 -1.00 -3.15 11.55
CA VAL A 15 -0.68 -1.89 10.89
C VAL A 15 0.52 -2.13 9.98
N LEU A 16 0.28 -2.11 8.67
CA LEU A 16 1.29 -2.28 7.63
C LEU A 16 1.88 -0.92 7.29
N VAL A 17 3.10 -0.66 7.75
CA VAL A 17 3.77 0.62 7.59
C VAL A 17 4.77 0.53 6.43
N ILE A 18 4.46 1.22 5.34
CA ILE A 18 5.32 1.33 4.16
C ILE A 18 6.39 2.38 4.44
N ASP A 19 7.67 1.99 4.40
CA ASP A 19 8.79 2.90 4.56
C ASP A 19 9.77 2.74 3.39
N HIS A 20 9.53 3.51 2.34
CA HIS A 20 10.31 3.48 1.11
C HIS A 20 10.64 4.91 0.64
N PRO A 21 11.58 5.59 1.32
CA PRO A 21 11.91 6.97 1.02
C PRO A 21 12.46 7.14 -0.42
N PRO A 22 12.28 8.34 -1.02
CA PRO A 22 11.80 9.56 -0.38
C PRO A 22 10.28 9.75 -0.38
N VAL A 23 9.53 8.97 -1.17
CA VAL A 23 8.11 9.26 -1.45
C VAL A 23 7.18 8.05 -1.34
N ASN A 24 7.69 6.92 -0.83
CA ASN A 24 6.97 5.65 -0.80
C ASN A 24 6.49 5.24 -2.19
N ALA A 25 7.37 5.32 -3.19
CA ALA A 25 7.05 4.90 -4.55
C ALA A 25 6.62 3.42 -4.55
N MET A 26 5.61 3.10 -5.37
CA MET A 26 5.06 1.75 -5.52
C MET A 26 5.99 0.87 -6.37
N ALA A 27 7.21 0.63 -5.86
CA ALA A 27 8.24 -0.21 -6.47
C ALA A 27 8.00 -1.69 -6.18
N LEU A 28 8.64 -2.58 -6.94
CA LEU A 28 8.53 -4.04 -6.79
C LEU A 28 8.80 -4.53 -5.36
N PRO A 29 9.83 -4.05 -4.63
CA PRO A 29 10.06 -4.46 -3.25
C PRO A 29 8.89 -4.08 -2.32
N VAL A 30 8.29 -2.90 -2.53
CA VAL A 30 7.11 -2.46 -1.78
C VAL A 30 5.92 -3.36 -2.10
N ARG A 31 5.66 -3.64 -3.39
CA ARG A 31 4.56 -4.52 -3.81
C ARG A 31 4.67 -5.92 -3.18
N LYS A 32 5.86 -6.53 -3.24
CA LYS A 32 6.10 -7.86 -2.65
C LYS A 32 5.92 -7.86 -1.13
N ALA A 33 6.48 -6.87 -0.45
CA ALA A 33 6.42 -6.78 1.00
C ALA A 33 5.00 -6.50 1.50
N LEU A 34 4.27 -5.62 0.81
CA LEU A 34 2.88 -5.30 1.15
C LEU A 34 1.97 -6.52 0.93
N LEU A 35 2.12 -7.22 -0.19
CA LEU A 35 1.38 -8.46 -0.47
C LEU A 35 1.61 -9.51 0.62
N ALA A 36 2.87 -9.80 0.96
CA ALA A 36 3.21 -10.75 2.00
C ALA A 36 2.59 -10.36 3.37
N ALA A 37 2.62 -9.06 3.72
CA ALA A 37 2.07 -8.58 4.96
C ALA A 37 0.53 -8.65 5.02
N ILE A 38 -0.16 -8.46 3.89
CA ILE A 38 -1.61 -8.67 3.79
C ILE A 38 -1.95 -10.15 3.99
N GLU A 39 -1.22 -11.04 3.34
CA GLU A 39 -1.42 -12.50 3.46
C GLU A 39 -1.18 -13.00 4.87
N GLU A 40 -0.12 -12.52 5.53
CA GLU A 40 0.17 -12.80 6.94
C GLU A 40 -0.94 -12.28 7.85
N GLY A 41 -1.35 -11.03 7.67
CA GLY A 41 -2.42 -10.42 8.44
C GLY A 41 -3.76 -11.12 8.24
N GLU A 42 -4.04 -11.62 7.05
CA GLU A 42 -5.26 -12.37 6.74
C GLU A 42 -5.24 -13.78 7.34
N ALA A 43 -4.10 -14.48 7.31
CA ALA A 43 -3.99 -15.82 7.87
C ALA A 43 -4.04 -15.85 9.41
N ASP A 44 -3.65 -14.77 10.09
CA ASP A 44 -3.56 -14.75 11.55
C ASP A 44 -4.94 -14.57 12.23
N PRO A 45 -5.48 -15.58 12.96
CA PRO A 45 -6.78 -15.47 13.62
C PRO A 45 -6.86 -14.39 14.71
N ALA A 46 -5.72 -13.87 15.22
CA ALA A 46 -5.70 -12.75 16.15
C ALA A 46 -5.93 -11.38 15.47
N VAL A 47 -5.70 -11.28 14.16
CA VAL A 47 -6.00 -10.08 13.37
C VAL A 47 -7.48 -10.07 12.99
N ARG A 48 -8.16 -8.96 13.30
CA ARG A 48 -9.53 -8.69 12.86
C ARG A 48 -9.63 -7.61 11.78
N ALA A 49 -8.60 -6.78 11.62
CA ALA A 49 -8.54 -5.74 10.60
C ALA A 49 -7.08 -5.38 10.29
N ILE A 50 -6.86 -4.87 9.08
CA ILE A 50 -5.56 -4.44 8.57
C ILE A 50 -5.62 -2.95 8.25
N VAL A 51 -4.62 -2.19 8.67
CA VAL A 51 -4.44 -0.78 8.28
C VAL A 51 -3.20 -0.69 7.42
N VAL A 52 -3.30 -0.08 6.25
CA VAL A 52 -2.14 0.28 5.41
C VAL A 52 -1.82 1.75 5.65
N HIS A 53 -0.56 2.04 5.97
CA HIS A 53 -0.05 3.37 6.28
C HIS A 53 1.31 3.59 5.61
N GLY A 54 1.65 4.84 5.27
CA GLY A 54 2.97 5.21 4.76
C GLY A 54 3.77 6.01 5.79
N ASN A 55 4.99 5.60 6.09
CA ASN A 55 5.89 6.37 6.94
C ASN A 55 6.30 7.69 6.27
N GLY A 56 6.60 8.69 7.08
CA GLY A 56 7.06 9.99 6.61
C GLY A 56 5.95 10.85 5.99
N ARG A 57 6.28 11.58 4.92
CA ARG A 57 5.44 12.69 4.43
C ARG A 57 4.23 12.27 3.60
N ASN A 58 4.28 11.09 2.98
CA ASN A 58 3.30 10.66 1.99
C ASN A 58 2.82 9.25 2.33
N PHE A 59 1.60 8.92 1.92
CA PHE A 59 1.16 7.54 1.87
C PHE A 59 1.97 6.78 0.80
N ILE A 60 1.65 6.97 -0.48
CA ILE A 60 2.32 6.37 -1.64
C ILE A 60 2.18 7.38 -2.80
N ALA A 61 3.29 7.97 -3.24
CA ALA A 61 3.26 9.06 -4.21
C ALA A 61 3.49 8.61 -5.67
N GLY A 62 2.83 7.53 -6.10
CA GLY A 62 2.88 7.06 -7.48
C GLY A 62 3.72 5.80 -7.69
N ALA A 63 3.79 5.38 -8.96
CA ALA A 63 4.62 4.28 -9.41
C ALA A 63 6.10 4.62 -9.34
N ASP A 64 6.96 3.60 -9.31
CA ASP A 64 8.38 3.80 -9.53
C ASP A 64 8.65 4.00 -11.03
N ILE A 65 9.05 5.23 -11.40
CA ILE A 65 9.33 5.61 -12.79
C ILE A 65 10.42 4.72 -13.41
N ARG A 66 11.37 4.24 -12.60
CA ARG A 66 12.47 3.37 -13.05
C ARG A 66 11.98 2.01 -13.53
N GLU A 67 10.82 1.58 -13.06
CA GLU A 67 10.21 0.30 -13.44
C GLU A 67 9.23 0.47 -14.62
N LEU A 68 9.01 1.69 -15.13
CA LEU A 68 8.02 1.92 -16.20
C LEU A 68 8.41 1.29 -17.54
N ASP A 69 9.71 1.30 -17.84
CA ASP A 69 10.25 0.80 -19.10
C ASP A 69 10.58 -0.71 -19.07
N GLU A 70 10.31 -1.40 -17.96
CA GLU A 70 10.59 -2.84 -17.86
C GLU A 70 9.55 -3.65 -18.66
N PRO A 71 9.98 -4.48 -19.64
CA PRO A 71 9.07 -5.19 -20.53
C PRO A 71 8.28 -6.30 -19.83
N VAL A 72 8.76 -6.80 -18.69
CA VAL A 72 8.08 -7.84 -17.89
C VAL A 72 8.13 -7.43 -16.42
N ARG A 73 6.94 -7.21 -15.82
CA ARG A 73 6.83 -6.95 -14.40
C ARG A 73 6.59 -8.25 -13.64
N LEU A 74 7.51 -8.60 -12.74
CA LEU A 74 7.44 -9.83 -11.92
C LEU A 74 6.24 -9.89 -10.96
N LEU A 75 5.66 -8.76 -10.62
CA LEU A 75 4.41 -8.63 -9.86
C LEU A 75 3.72 -7.36 -10.36
N PRO A 76 2.86 -7.47 -11.38
CA PRO A 76 2.06 -6.34 -11.86
C PRO A 76 1.24 -5.75 -10.72
N LEU A 77 1.10 -4.44 -10.67
CA LEU A 77 0.35 -3.77 -9.61
C LEU A 77 -1.10 -4.29 -9.54
N GLY A 78 -1.75 -4.48 -10.69
CA GLY A 78 -3.12 -5.00 -10.77
C GLY A 78 -3.33 -6.35 -10.07
N GLU A 79 -2.37 -7.28 -10.15
CA GLU A 79 -2.49 -8.58 -9.47
C GLU A 79 -2.47 -8.43 -7.95
N MET A 80 -1.60 -7.55 -7.44
CA MET A 80 -1.56 -7.22 -6.02
C MET A 80 -2.86 -6.55 -5.56
N LEU A 81 -3.42 -5.64 -6.37
CA LEU A 81 -4.67 -4.94 -6.05
C LEU A 81 -5.85 -5.90 -5.96
N VAL A 82 -5.99 -6.83 -6.91
CA VAL A 82 -7.03 -7.88 -6.88
C VAL A 82 -6.92 -8.72 -5.61
N ARG A 83 -5.68 -9.09 -5.22
CA ARG A 83 -5.47 -9.87 -4.01
C ARG A 83 -5.78 -9.10 -2.72
N LEU A 84 -5.46 -7.81 -2.68
CA LEU A 84 -5.78 -6.91 -1.58
C LEU A 84 -7.30 -6.69 -1.47
N GLU A 85 -8.00 -6.47 -2.58
CA GLU A 85 -9.47 -6.38 -2.63
C GLU A 85 -10.15 -7.68 -2.19
N ALA A 86 -9.56 -8.84 -2.52
CA ALA A 86 -10.07 -10.16 -2.14
C ALA A 86 -9.80 -10.53 -0.67
N CYS A 87 -9.14 -9.68 0.12
CA CYS A 87 -8.85 -9.98 1.52
C CYS A 87 -10.15 -10.16 2.32
N THR A 88 -10.27 -11.28 3.03
CA THR A 88 -11.45 -11.61 3.83
C THR A 88 -11.61 -10.79 5.10
N LYS A 89 -10.58 -10.00 5.46
CA LYS A 89 -10.61 -9.08 6.61
C LYS A 89 -10.72 -7.63 6.14
N PRO A 90 -11.36 -6.74 6.91
CA PRO A 90 -11.36 -5.31 6.62
C PRO A 90 -9.94 -4.77 6.45
N VAL A 91 -9.72 -4.05 5.35
CA VAL A 91 -8.45 -3.39 5.02
C VAL A 91 -8.72 -1.89 4.88
N ILE A 92 -8.00 -1.08 5.63
CA ILE A 92 -8.20 0.37 5.70
C ILE A 92 -6.95 1.07 5.18
N ALA A 93 -7.08 1.92 4.16
CA ALA A 93 -6.02 2.85 3.78
C ALA A 93 -6.04 4.08 4.69
N ALA A 94 -5.00 4.28 5.50
CA ALA A 94 -4.79 5.48 6.32
C ALA A 94 -3.88 6.46 5.56
N MET A 95 -4.50 7.40 4.85
CA MET A 95 -3.87 8.22 3.82
C MET A 95 -3.56 9.64 4.30
N HIS A 96 -2.41 10.16 3.87
CA HIS A 96 -1.94 11.54 4.11
C HIS A 96 -0.96 11.94 3.01
N GLY A 97 -0.72 13.25 2.88
CA GLY A 97 0.21 13.78 1.89
C GLY A 97 -0.13 13.32 0.47
N ALA A 98 0.88 13.05 -0.36
CA ALA A 98 0.65 12.54 -1.70
C ALA A 98 0.17 11.07 -1.67
N THR A 99 -1.00 10.84 -2.25
CA THR A 99 -1.59 9.52 -2.54
C THR A 99 -1.96 9.51 -4.02
N LEU A 100 -0.97 9.26 -4.87
CA LEU A 100 -1.08 9.49 -6.32
C LEU A 100 -0.82 8.21 -7.09
N GLY A 101 -1.41 8.09 -8.28
CA GLY A 101 -1.17 6.98 -9.20
C GLY A 101 -1.35 5.62 -8.53
N GLY A 102 -0.32 4.76 -8.56
CA GLY A 102 -0.35 3.47 -7.86
C GLY A 102 -0.69 3.53 -6.37
N GLY A 103 -0.44 4.67 -5.70
CA GLY A 103 -0.92 4.90 -4.33
C GLY A 103 -2.42 5.13 -4.22
N ALA A 104 -2.99 5.85 -5.18
CA ALA A 104 -4.44 6.01 -5.29
C ALA A 104 -5.11 4.67 -5.64
N GLU A 105 -4.50 3.86 -6.52
CA GLU A 105 -5.01 2.53 -6.86
C GLU A 105 -5.01 1.59 -5.65
N VAL A 106 -3.94 1.57 -4.84
CA VAL A 106 -3.92 0.81 -3.57
C VAL A 106 -5.02 1.26 -2.61
N ALA A 107 -5.20 2.57 -2.46
CA ALA A 107 -6.25 3.11 -1.60
C ALA A 107 -7.67 2.75 -2.09
N LEU A 108 -7.88 2.67 -3.41
CA LEU A 108 -9.15 2.26 -4.01
C LEU A 108 -9.42 0.77 -3.84
N ALA A 109 -8.39 -0.08 -3.91
CA ALA A 109 -8.52 -1.51 -3.69
C ALA A 109 -8.77 -1.86 -2.20
N CYS A 110 -8.39 -1.00 -1.25
CA CYS A 110 -8.74 -1.18 0.17
C CYS A 110 -10.26 -1.14 0.40
N HIS A 111 -10.76 -1.83 1.43
CA HIS A 111 -12.18 -1.81 1.80
C HIS A 111 -12.64 -0.44 2.30
N TYR A 112 -11.81 0.23 3.10
CA TYR A 112 -12.10 1.56 3.66
C TYR A 112 -10.93 2.52 3.46
N ARG A 113 -11.23 3.82 3.55
CA ARG A 113 -10.28 4.93 3.38
C ARG A 113 -10.48 5.93 4.52
N ALA A 114 -9.40 6.26 5.20
CA ALA A 114 -9.31 7.35 6.16
C ALA A 114 -8.32 8.38 5.63
N ALA A 115 -8.73 9.64 5.56
CA ALA A 115 -7.95 10.70 4.94
C ALA A 115 -7.57 11.78 5.95
N ALA A 116 -6.28 12.10 6.04
CA ALA A 116 -5.81 13.27 6.75
C ALA A 116 -6.17 14.56 5.97
N PRO A 117 -6.33 15.72 6.65
CA PRO A 117 -6.70 16.98 5.98
C PRO A 117 -5.71 17.46 4.91
N ASN A 118 -4.46 16.99 4.96
CA ASN A 118 -3.40 17.36 4.02
C ASN A 118 -3.28 16.38 2.82
N LEU A 119 -4.28 15.52 2.59
CA LEU A 119 -4.28 14.55 1.51
C LEU A 119 -4.32 15.25 0.14
N SER A 120 -3.42 14.84 -0.75
CA SER A 120 -3.47 15.09 -2.19
C SER A 120 -3.69 13.76 -2.89
N PHE A 121 -4.87 13.55 -3.45
CA PHE A 121 -5.31 12.28 -4.03
C PHE A 121 -5.62 12.40 -5.53
N GLY A 122 -5.19 11.44 -6.34
CA GLY A 122 -5.54 11.41 -7.76
C GLY A 122 -4.74 10.44 -8.63
N LEU A 123 -5.17 10.30 -9.88
CA LEU A 123 -4.53 9.53 -10.95
C LEU A 123 -3.98 10.52 -11.99
N PRO A 124 -2.71 10.97 -11.88
CA PRO A 124 -2.14 11.99 -12.76
C PRO A 124 -1.69 11.46 -14.14
N GLU A 125 -1.91 10.19 -14.44
CA GLU A 125 -1.42 9.50 -15.64
C GLU A 125 -2.09 9.97 -16.94
N ILE A 126 -3.26 10.62 -16.85
CA ILE A 126 -3.96 11.22 -17.97
C ILE A 126 -4.08 12.73 -17.70
N THR A 127 -3.26 13.51 -18.40
CA THR A 127 -3.37 14.97 -18.49
C THR A 127 -3.63 15.38 -19.93
#